data_AF-A0A0D7VX45-F1
#
_entry.id   AF-A0A0D7VX45-F1
#
_cell.length_a   1.000
_cell.length_b   1.000
_cell.length_c   1.000
_cell.angle_alpha   90.00
_cell.angle_beta   90.00
_cell.angle_gamma   90.00
#
_symmetry.space_group_name_H-M   'P 1'
#
loop_
_entity.id
_entity.type
_entity.pdbx_description
1 polymer ?
#
loop_
_entity_poly.entity_id
_entity_poly.type
_entity_poly.pdbx_seq_one_letter_code
_entity_poly.pdbx_strand_id
1 'polypeptide(L)'
;MATLYLGSCDAGKRPSSRETYLKPYHMDGILVGKVSFRDDDRTKWRSFRTVDGNPVLELQQFLFDAGFMPRNDFNGVFGYVTQAAVRLFQEYVRTIEHVSDMVPDGIVGSGTMEHINRWKTNGITSVWGNFKNNPTPEYTRWINLLNKAKQHYSANPGPILSELNTLNNTYATLKPQDWDFSPDKIHLIGVRRNQTTSTTRRNNDDVFFLLINGMVFTFWGSTDPSVNMAQRNDEAFLIEGQHRYRFGWHKITNESKIYRALKPENPKGVMILRDWDNDNSLTNNDLKVTDSQGRLKGLQVNPGINIHWTGVGSSNFSAGCQVIAGKSYINHNNDLQDCSSFASTSYGGLTNSKKQTKGAYNVFTDLVLCYAPPQVTTLYYTLGREESLDLSSEFGSDYASKIFAKLQSV
;
A
#
# COMPACT_ATOMS: atom_id res chain seq x y z
N MET A 1 12.67 15.94 27.54
CA MET A 1 13.14 14.77 26.76
C MET A 1 13.39 15.23 25.32
N ALA A 2 14.43 14.72 24.65
CA ALA A 2 14.71 15.08 23.26
C ALA A 2 13.64 14.50 22.31
N THR A 3 13.25 15.25 21.28
CA THR A 3 12.33 14.77 20.24
C THR A 3 12.96 13.61 19.48
N LEU A 4 12.25 12.47 19.38
CA LEU A 4 12.71 11.30 18.62
C LEU A 4 12.05 11.28 17.25
N TYR A 5 12.83 11.00 16.20
CA TYR A 5 12.35 10.88 14.84
C TYR A 5 13.36 10.11 13.99
N LEU A 6 13.01 9.82 12.74
CA LEU A 6 13.81 9.05 11.80
C LEU A 6 15.31 9.43 11.83
N GLY A 7 16.15 8.44 12.13
CA GLY A 7 17.60 8.56 12.29
C GLY A 7 18.10 8.85 13.71
N SER A 8 17.24 9.01 14.72
CA SER A 8 17.68 9.02 16.12
C SER A 8 18.22 7.64 16.52
N CYS A 9 19.36 7.60 17.22
CA CYS A 9 20.03 6.37 17.64
C CYS A 9 20.45 6.49 19.10
N ASP A 10 20.18 5.47 19.90
CA ASP A 10 20.69 5.39 21.27
C ASP A 10 22.22 5.41 21.30
N ALA A 11 22.78 5.77 22.46
CA ALA A 11 24.22 5.80 22.67
C ALA A 11 24.86 4.45 22.30
N GLY A 12 25.84 4.47 21.39
CA GLY A 12 26.52 3.27 20.90
C GLY A 12 25.71 2.38 19.94
N LYS A 13 24.47 2.73 19.59
CA LYS A 13 23.61 1.92 18.69
C LYS A 13 23.65 2.34 17.22
N ARG A 14 24.38 3.41 16.89
CA ARG A 14 24.60 3.80 15.49
C ARG A 14 25.28 2.65 14.72
N PRO A 15 24.71 2.20 13.58
CA PRO A 15 25.31 1.11 12.81
C PRO A 15 26.73 1.43 12.34
N SER A 16 27.62 0.46 12.46
CA SER A 16 29.00 0.54 11.94
C SER A 16 29.01 0.72 10.43
N SER A 17 28.19 -0.05 9.70
CA SER A 17 27.89 0.15 8.28
C SER A 17 26.44 0.61 8.09
N ARG A 18 26.28 1.92 7.83
CA ARG A 18 24.98 2.54 7.53
C ARG A 18 24.41 2.07 6.20
N GLU A 19 25.26 1.79 5.23
CA GLU A 19 24.84 1.26 3.93
C GLU A 19 24.26 -0.14 4.08
N THR A 20 24.94 -1.03 4.80
CA THR A 20 24.44 -2.38 5.08
C THR A 20 23.10 -2.34 5.83
N TYR A 21 22.97 -1.44 6.81
CA TYR A 21 21.72 -1.25 7.55
C TYR A 21 20.56 -0.81 6.65
N LEU A 22 20.80 0.09 5.70
CA LEU A 22 19.77 0.64 4.81
C LEU A 22 19.49 -0.20 3.57
N LYS A 23 20.38 -1.12 3.20
CA LYS A 23 20.28 -1.99 2.01
C LYS A 23 18.90 -2.66 1.82
N PRO A 24 18.23 -3.20 2.86
CA PRO A 24 16.91 -3.80 2.70
C PRO A 24 15.82 -2.82 2.24
N TYR A 25 16.02 -1.52 2.45
CA TYR A 25 15.07 -0.47 2.08
C TYR A 25 15.52 0.28 0.82
N HIS A 26 16.82 0.44 0.61
CA HIS A 26 17.42 1.23 -0.45
C HIS A 26 17.80 0.37 -1.66
N MET A 27 16.82 -0.33 -2.21
CA MET A 27 17.03 -1.34 -3.25
C MET A 27 17.06 -0.78 -4.68
N ASP A 28 16.53 0.43 -4.91
CA ASP A 28 16.22 0.92 -6.25
C ASP A 28 16.64 2.38 -6.47
N GLY A 29 17.05 2.68 -7.71
CA GLY A 29 17.31 4.05 -8.20
C GLY A 29 18.30 4.83 -7.34
N ILE A 30 18.05 6.13 -7.14
CA ILE A 30 19.00 7.00 -6.42
C ILE A 30 19.15 6.67 -4.93
N LEU A 31 18.32 5.77 -4.37
CA LEU A 31 18.45 5.35 -2.98
C LEU A 31 19.61 4.37 -2.79
N VAL A 32 19.99 3.61 -3.82
CA VAL A 32 21.08 2.63 -3.75
C VAL A 32 22.36 3.31 -3.26
N GLY A 33 22.99 2.74 -2.23
CA GLY A 33 24.20 3.28 -1.59
C GLY A 33 23.99 4.51 -0.69
N LYS A 34 22.76 5.03 -0.53
CA LYS A 34 22.51 6.16 0.38
C LYS A 34 22.62 5.72 1.84
N VAL A 35 23.38 6.49 2.61
CA VAL A 35 23.74 6.24 4.03
C VAL A 35 22.93 7.07 5.04
N SER A 36 21.79 7.60 4.61
CA SER A 36 20.85 8.41 5.39
C SER A 36 19.43 7.99 5.05
N PHE A 37 18.49 8.06 5.98
CA PHE A 37 17.10 7.71 5.72
C PHE A 37 16.40 8.77 4.85
N ARG A 38 15.45 8.35 4.03
CA ARG A 38 14.55 9.20 3.25
C ARG A 38 13.25 9.42 4.00
N ASP A 39 13.09 10.62 4.56
CA ASP A 39 11.83 11.09 5.17
C ASP A 39 10.91 11.60 4.07
N ASP A 40 9.97 10.76 3.63
CA ASP A 40 9.14 11.00 2.45
C ASP A 40 7.95 11.94 2.68
N ASP A 41 7.55 12.18 3.94
CA ASP A 41 6.55 13.20 4.30
C ASP A 41 7.15 14.59 4.47
N ARG A 42 8.48 14.68 4.52
CA ARG A 42 9.23 15.94 4.69
C ARG A 42 10.21 16.22 3.57
N THR A 43 10.21 15.36 2.55
CA THR A 43 11.09 15.38 1.39
C THR A 43 12.58 15.58 1.72
N LYS A 44 13.05 14.98 2.84
CA LYS A 44 14.38 15.24 3.42
C LYS A 44 15.18 13.97 3.66
N TRP A 45 16.50 14.07 3.54
CA TRP A 45 17.42 13.04 4.04
C TRP A 45 17.72 13.25 5.52
N ARG A 46 17.62 12.19 6.31
CA ARG A 46 17.86 12.16 7.75
C ARG A 46 19.08 11.29 8.05
N SER A 47 20.18 11.92 8.43
CA SER A 47 21.37 11.22 8.92
C SER A 47 21.10 10.54 10.25
N PHE A 48 21.91 9.53 10.58
CA PHE A 48 21.96 8.91 11.91
C PHE A 48 22.49 9.93 12.93
N ARG A 49 21.82 10.08 14.07
CA ARG A 49 22.12 11.06 15.12
C ARG A 49 22.02 10.38 16.48
N THR A 50 23.07 10.47 17.28
CA THR A 50 23.06 9.91 18.63
C THR A 50 22.17 10.74 19.54
N VAL A 51 21.40 10.08 20.40
CA VAL A 51 20.69 10.64 21.54
C VAL A 51 21.23 10.02 22.83
N ASP A 52 21.17 10.76 23.93
CA ASP A 52 21.67 10.28 25.21
C ASP A 52 20.78 9.19 25.78
N GLY A 53 21.40 8.16 26.38
CA GLY A 53 20.71 7.02 26.96
C GLY A 53 20.19 6.02 25.93
N ASN A 54 19.06 5.41 26.24
CA ASN A 54 18.36 4.35 25.51
C ASN A 54 16.88 4.67 25.13
N PRO A 55 16.49 5.94 24.86
CA PRO A 55 15.08 6.28 24.67
C PRO A 55 14.46 5.66 23.40
N VAL A 56 15.26 5.32 22.39
CA VAL A 56 14.76 4.65 21.19
C VAL A 56 14.41 3.19 21.49
N LEU A 57 15.25 2.46 22.22
CA LEU A 57 14.92 1.11 22.69
C LEU A 57 13.66 1.11 23.56
N GLU A 58 13.53 2.05 24.48
CA GLU A 58 12.33 2.17 25.33
C GLU A 58 11.06 2.47 24.53
N LEU A 59 11.17 3.29 23.48
CA LEU A 59 10.09 3.54 22.54
C LEU A 59 9.75 2.27 21.75
N GLN A 60 10.76 1.57 21.24
CA GLN A 60 10.57 0.33 20.48
C GLN A 60 9.88 -0.74 21.34
N GLN A 61 10.31 -0.91 22.59
CA GLN A 61 9.67 -1.82 23.55
C GLN A 61 8.21 -1.45 23.77
N PHE A 62 7.92 -0.18 24.03
CA PHE A 62 6.54 0.30 24.15
C PHE A 62 5.70 0.00 22.92
N LEU A 63 6.20 0.30 21.71
CA LEU A 63 5.45 0.09 20.46
C LEU A 63 5.19 -1.39 20.18
N PHE A 64 6.12 -2.28 20.58
CA PHE A 64 5.92 -3.72 20.53
C PHE A 64 4.84 -4.16 21.51
N ASP A 65 4.96 -3.80 22.79
CA ASP A 65 4.02 -4.19 23.86
C ASP A 65 2.61 -3.63 23.63
N ALA A 66 2.52 -2.41 23.09
CA ALA A 66 1.25 -1.77 22.73
C ALA A 66 0.62 -2.36 21.46
N GLY A 67 1.33 -3.24 20.73
CA GLY A 67 0.83 -3.96 19.57
C GLY A 67 1.03 -3.28 18.21
N PHE A 68 1.77 -2.16 18.12
CA PHE A 68 1.97 -1.41 16.87
C PHE A 68 3.19 -1.85 16.05
N MET A 69 4.13 -2.59 16.66
CA MET A 69 5.37 -3.01 16.02
C MET A 69 5.65 -4.51 16.19
N PRO A 70 4.73 -5.42 15.81
CA PRO A 70 4.86 -6.85 16.07
C PRO A 70 6.08 -7.49 15.38
N ARG A 71 6.56 -6.89 14.27
CA ARG A 71 7.78 -7.36 13.58
C ARG A 71 9.03 -7.30 14.47
N ASN A 72 9.05 -6.39 15.45
CA ASN A 72 10.11 -6.14 16.41
C ASN A 72 11.54 -5.97 15.83
N ASP A 73 12.22 -4.88 16.16
CA ASP A 73 13.59 -4.63 15.69
C ASP A 73 14.57 -4.27 16.82
N PHE A 74 14.15 -4.15 18.09
CA PHE A 74 14.88 -3.67 19.30
C PHE A 74 16.39 -3.36 19.14
N ASN A 75 16.73 -2.42 18.26
CA ASN A 75 18.11 -2.14 17.84
C ASN A 75 18.58 -0.77 18.33
N GLY A 76 17.69 0.02 18.94
CA GLY A 76 17.98 1.38 19.37
C GLY A 76 18.21 2.36 18.22
N VAL A 77 17.72 2.03 17.01
CA VAL A 77 17.73 2.90 15.84
C VAL A 77 16.31 3.21 15.43
N PHE A 78 15.95 4.50 15.43
CA PHE A 78 14.65 4.97 14.97
C PHE A 78 14.66 4.94 13.43
N GLY A 79 14.44 3.76 12.88
CA GLY A 79 14.40 3.50 11.44
C GLY A 79 13.00 3.63 10.84
N TYR A 80 12.83 3.15 9.60
CA TYR A 80 11.55 3.22 8.89
C TYR A 80 10.43 2.46 9.61
N VAL A 81 10.73 1.29 10.18
CA VAL A 81 9.74 0.48 10.92
C VAL A 81 9.29 1.19 12.19
N THR A 82 10.23 1.77 12.96
CA THR A 82 9.89 2.56 14.15
C THR A 82 9.06 3.80 13.78
N GLN A 83 9.40 4.50 12.69
CA GLN A 83 8.59 5.64 12.23
C GLN A 83 7.17 5.24 11.84
N ALA A 84 7.01 4.13 11.12
CA ALA A 84 5.71 3.58 10.77
C ALA A 84 4.91 3.21 12.02
N ALA A 85 5.52 2.53 12.99
CA ALA A 85 4.85 2.16 14.23
C ALA A 85 4.43 3.39 15.06
N VAL A 86 5.25 4.44 15.10
CA VAL A 86 4.86 5.72 15.74
C VAL A 86 3.66 6.35 15.03
N ARG A 87 3.64 6.37 13.68
CA ARG A 87 2.47 6.87 12.94
C ARG A 87 1.22 6.04 13.21
N LEU A 88 1.33 4.71 13.27
CA LEU A 88 0.21 3.84 13.61
C LEU A 88 -0.31 4.09 15.03
N PHE A 89 0.59 4.31 16.00
CA PHE A 89 0.20 4.70 17.35
C PHE A 89 -0.53 6.04 17.37
N GLN A 90 0.04 7.07 16.73
CA GLN A 90 -0.58 8.40 16.60
C GLN A 90 -1.94 8.29 15.91
N GLU A 91 -2.06 7.47 14.87
CA GLU A 91 -3.32 7.24 14.16
C GLU A 91 -4.35 6.53 15.03
N TYR A 92 -3.94 5.58 15.86
CA TYR A 92 -4.82 4.92 16.81
C TYR A 92 -5.36 5.90 17.86
N VAL A 93 -4.49 6.73 18.42
CA VAL A 93 -4.89 7.82 19.33
C VAL A 93 -5.89 8.77 18.64
N ARG A 94 -5.63 9.13 17.38
CA ARG A 94 -6.53 10.00 16.62
C ARG A 94 -7.90 9.39 16.36
N THR A 95 -7.93 8.12 15.94
CA THR A 95 -9.12 7.50 15.35
C THR A 95 -9.94 6.66 16.34
N ILE A 96 -9.27 6.00 17.29
CA ILE A 96 -9.90 5.11 18.27
C ILE A 96 -10.10 5.81 19.62
N GLU A 97 -9.17 6.68 20.02
CA GLU A 97 -9.34 7.52 21.22
C GLU A 97 -9.97 8.90 20.92
N HIS A 98 -10.29 9.16 19.64
CA HIS A 98 -10.94 10.38 19.16
C HIS A 98 -10.19 11.69 19.48
N VAL A 99 -8.86 11.64 19.52
CA VAL A 99 -8.00 12.82 19.71
C VAL A 99 -7.73 13.48 18.34
N SER A 100 -8.70 14.24 17.84
CA SER A 100 -8.74 14.70 16.43
C SER A 100 -7.57 15.58 16.00
N ASP A 101 -6.87 16.23 16.93
CA ASP A 101 -5.71 17.09 16.69
C ASP A 101 -4.38 16.33 16.63
N MET A 102 -4.38 15.02 16.95
CA MET A 102 -3.21 14.16 16.78
C MET A 102 -2.91 13.98 15.29
N VAL A 103 -1.75 14.47 14.85
CA VAL A 103 -1.28 14.29 13.46
C VAL A 103 -0.33 13.09 13.39
N PRO A 104 -0.62 12.05 12.58
CA PRO A 104 0.26 10.90 12.38
C PRO A 104 1.50 11.24 11.52
N ASP A 105 2.45 11.97 12.09
CA ASP A 105 3.66 12.45 11.41
C ASP A 105 4.93 11.61 11.66
N GLY A 106 4.87 10.65 12.60
CA GLY A 106 5.98 9.75 12.93
C GLY A 106 7.07 10.41 13.76
N ILE A 107 6.79 11.57 14.37
CA ILE A 107 7.70 12.30 15.25
C ILE A 107 7.22 12.18 16.69
N VAL A 108 8.09 11.74 17.59
CA VAL A 108 7.78 11.65 19.02
C VAL A 108 8.18 12.96 19.68
N GLY A 109 7.25 13.93 19.63
CA GLY A 109 7.30 15.18 20.39
C GLY A 109 6.70 15.04 21.80
N SER A 110 6.46 16.16 22.47
CA SER A 110 5.85 16.18 23.82
C SER A 110 4.46 15.53 23.83
N GLY A 111 3.57 15.93 22.91
CA GLY A 111 2.21 15.37 22.85
C GLY A 111 2.21 13.86 22.63
N THR A 112 2.98 13.34 21.67
CA THR A 112 3.11 11.89 21.48
C THR A 112 3.66 11.19 22.73
N MET A 113 4.68 11.78 23.39
CA MET A 113 5.25 11.23 24.63
C MET A 113 4.26 11.23 25.79
N GLU A 114 3.39 12.23 25.90
CA GLU A 114 2.32 12.28 26.90
C GLU A 114 1.34 11.11 26.73
N HIS A 115 0.90 10.81 25.49
CA HIS A 115 0.05 9.64 25.24
C HIS A 115 0.79 8.32 25.51
N ILE A 116 2.08 8.21 25.14
CA ILE A 116 2.90 7.02 25.45
C ILE A 116 2.97 6.79 26.96
N ASN A 117 3.27 7.82 27.73
CA ASN A 117 3.37 7.72 29.19
C ASN A 117 2.02 7.37 29.81
N ARG A 118 0.93 7.98 29.36
CA ARG A 118 -0.43 7.62 29.78
C ARG A 118 -0.73 6.14 29.49
N TRP A 119 -0.36 5.63 28.32
CA TRP A 119 -0.56 4.22 27.98
C TRP A 119 0.27 3.29 28.89
N LYS A 120 1.54 3.62 29.12
CA LYS A 120 2.41 2.87 30.04
C LYS A 120 1.84 2.82 31.45
N THR A 121 1.41 3.96 32.00
CA THR A 121 0.84 4.06 33.35
C THR A 121 -0.44 3.25 33.50
N ASN A 122 -1.29 3.23 32.47
CA ASN A 122 -2.60 2.58 32.53
C ASN A 122 -2.61 1.15 31.94
N GLY A 123 -1.47 0.63 31.47
CA GLY A 123 -1.39 -0.69 30.84
C GLY A 123 -2.23 -0.83 29.57
N ILE A 124 -2.37 0.26 28.79
CA ILE A 124 -3.21 0.27 27.58
C ILE A 124 -2.45 -0.42 26.43
N THR A 125 -3.15 -1.29 25.70
CA THR A 125 -2.68 -1.94 24.49
C THR A 125 -3.70 -1.79 23.36
N SER A 126 -3.24 -1.83 22.11
CA SER A 126 -4.14 -1.78 20.97
C SER A 126 -4.83 -3.13 20.75
N VAL A 127 -6.08 -3.07 20.30
CA VAL A 127 -6.80 -4.28 19.86
C VAL A 127 -6.20 -4.87 18.56
N TRP A 128 -5.45 -4.07 17.80
CA TRP A 128 -4.86 -4.49 16.51
C TRP A 128 -3.92 -5.68 16.63
N GLY A 129 -3.22 -5.82 17.76
CA GLY A 129 -2.34 -6.97 18.03
C GLY A 129 -3.08 -8.30 18.20
N ASN A 130 -4.39 -8.28 18.51
CA ASN A 130 -5.15 -9.46 18.93
C ASN A 130 -5.88 -10.19 17.79
N PHE A 131 -6.10 -9.51 16.66
CA PHE A 131 -6.91 -10.04 15.56
C PHE A 131 -6.23 -11.16 14.76
N LYS A 132 -4.91 -11.37 14.91
CA LYS A 132 -4.21 -12.47 14.25
C LYS A 132 -4.82 -13.83 14.53
N ASN A 133 -5.15 -14.06 15.81
CA ASN A 133 -5.71 -15.33 16.29
C ASN A 133 -7.24 -15.30 16.32
N ASN A 134 -7.84 -14.11 16.23
CA ASN A 134 -9.28 -13.90 16.28
C ASN A 134 -9.67 -12.93 15.16
N PRO A 135 -9.66 -13.37 13.89
CA PRO A 135 -9.91 -12.48 12.76
C PRO A 135 -11.30 -11.85 12.84
N THR A 136 -11.44 -10.63 12.33
CA THR A 136 -12.73 -9.97 12.24
C THR A 136 -13.66 -10.74 11.28
N PRO A 137 -14.99 -10.65 11.46
CA PRO A 137 -15.92 -11.26 10.52
C PRO A 137 -15.70 -10.80 9.08
N GLU A 138 -15.38 -9.52 8.87
CA GLU A 138 -15.08 -8.99 7.54
C GLU A 138 -13.85 -9.64 6.90
N TYR A 139 -12.77 -9.85 7.67
CA TYR A 139 -11.59 -10.56 7.18
C TYR A 139 -11.93 -11.97 6.71
N THR A 140 -12.69 -12.73 7.52
CA THR A 140 -13.10 -14.10 7.17
C THR A 140 -13.97 -14.12 5.90
N ARG A 141 -14.90 -13.17 5.74
CA ARG A 141 -15.73 -13.05 4.53
C ARG A 141 -14.88 -12.81 3.27
N TRP A 142 -13.89 -11.94 3.34
CA TRP A 142 -12.97 -11.70 2.23
C TRP A 142 -12.13 -12.95 1.89
N ILE A 143 -11.53 -13.61 2.88
CA ILE A 143 -10.77 -14.84 2.63
C ILE A 143 -11.64 -15.93 1.98
N ASN A 144 -12.90 -16.06 2.41
CA ASN A 144 -13.84 -16.99 1.79
C ASN A 144 -14.14 -16.61 0.33
N LEU A 145 -14.42 -15.34 0.05
CA LEU A 145 -14.64 -14.86 -1.32
C LEU A 145 -13.42 -15.13 -2.21
N LEU A 146 -12.21 -14.85 -1.74
CA LEU A 146 -10.99 -15.04 -2.51
C LEU A 146 -10.73 -16.51 -2.84
N ASN A 147 -11.00 -17.42 -1.90
CA ASN A 147 -10.91 -18.86 -2.17
C ASN A 147 -11.96 -19.33 -3.19
N LYS A 148 -13.19 -18.80 -3.14
CA LYS A 148 -14.20 -19.05 -4.18
C LYS A 148 -13.76 -18.49 -5.53
N ALA A 149 -13.18 -17.30 -5.56
CA ALA A 149 -12.63 -16.69 -6.77
C ALA A 149 -11.52 -17.55 -7.37
N LYS A 150 -10.60 -18.09 -6.55
CA LYS A 150 -9.58 -19.05 -7.01
C LYS A 150 -10.23 -20.23 -7.73
N GLN A 151 -11.18 -20.90 -7.07
CA GLN A 151 -11.86 -22.06 -7.63
C GLN A 151 -12.58 -21.71 -8.94
N HIS A 152 -13.31 -20.59 -8.96
CA HIS A 152 -14.03 -20.11 -10.14
C HIS A 152 -13.09 -19.86 -11.32
N TYR A 153 -12.03 -19.07 -11.15
CA TYR A 153 -11.12 -18.68 -12.22
C TYR A 153 -10.12 -19.77 -12.62
N SER A 154 -9.84 -20.73 -11.74
CA SER A 154 -9.13 -21.96 -12.14
C SER A 154 -9.97 -22.80 -13.11
N ALA A 155 -11.28 -22.90 -12.88
CA ALA A 155 -12.18 -23.67 -13.74
C ALA A 155 -12.65 -22.88 -14.98
N ASN A 156 -12.77 -21.55 -14.85
CA ASN A 156 -13.36 -20.64 -15.85
C ASN A 156 -12.48 -19.39 -16.02
N PRO A 157 -11.24 -19.51 -16.54
CA PRO A 157 -10.27 -18.41 -16.59
C PRO A 157 -10.69 -17.20 -17.44
N GLY A 158 -11.72 -17.31 -18.28
CA GLY A 158 -12.07 -16.25 -19.24
C GLY A 158 -10.91 -15.95 -20.21
N PRO A 159 -11.03 -14.98 -21.14
CA PRO A 159 -10.05 -14.81 -22.21
C PRO A 159 -8.64 -14.40 -21.74
N ILE A 160 -8.54 -13.40 -20.85
CA ILE A 160 -7.26 -12.86 -20.40
C ILE A 160 -6.47 -13.89 -19.57
N LEU A 161 -7.09 -14.57 -18.60
CA LEU A 161 -6.38 -15.59 -17.82
C LEU A 161 -6.13 -16.87 -18.63
N SER A 162 -6.95 -17.15 -19.65
CA SER A 162 -6.66 -18.25 -20.59
C SER A 162 -5.36 -17.96 -21.35
N GLU A 163 -5.19 -16.74 -21.87
CA GLU A 163 -3.94 -16.32 -22.52
C GLU A 163 -2.76 -16.41 -21.55
N LEU A 164 -2.92 -15.90 -20.31
CA LEU A 164 -1.90 -15.99 -19.26
C LEU A 164 -1.46 -17.45 -18.99
N ASN A 165 -2.41 -18.39 -19.00
CA ASN A 165 -2.12 -19.80 -18.76
C ASN A 165 -1.25 -20.43 -19.85
N THR A 166 -1.28 -19.91 -21.08
CA THR A 166 -0.41 -20.39 -22.18
C THR A 166 1.04 -19.95 -22.04
N LEU A 167 1.32 -18.91 -21.27
CA LEU A 167 2.66 -18.34 -21.15
C LEU A 167 3.58 -19.22 -20.31
N ASN A 168 4.82 -19.39 -20.79
CA ASN A 168 5.88 -20.10 -20.06
C ASN A 168 6.41 -19.30 -18.86
N ASN A 169 6.34 -17.96 -18.91
CA ASN A 169 6.82 -17.08 -17.85
C ASN A 169 5.83 -15.95 -17.62
N THR A 170 5.44 -15.76 -16.35
CA THR A 170 4.49 -14.74 -15.91
C THR A 170 5.10 -13.78 -14.90
N TYR A 171 6.41 -13.90 -14.62
CA TYR A 171 7.20 -13.03 -13.76
C TYR A 171 6.61 -12.84 -12.35
N ALA A 172 6.13 -11.64 -12.01
CA ALA A 172 5.47 -11.37 -10.73
C ALA A 172 3.96 -11.68 -10.76
N THR A 173 3.39 -12.07 -11.89
CA THR A 173 1.97 -12.44 -12.01
C THR A 173 1.78 -13.94 -11.85
N LEU A 174 0.76 -14.35 -11.11
CA LEU A 174 0.49 -15.74 -10.78
C LEU A 174 -0.68 -16.26 -11.62
N LYS A 175 -0.55 -17.50 -12.10
CA LYS A 175 -1.66 -18.21 -12.76
C LYS A 175 -2.72 -18.57 -11.70
N PRO A 176 -4.01 -18.71 -12.08
CA PRO A 176 -5.09 -18.99 -11.12
C PRO A 176 -4.84 -20.16 -10.17
N GLN A 177 -4.26 -21.25 -10.68
CA GLN A 177 -3.91 -22.43 -9.89
C GLN A 177 -2.89 -22.13 -8.78
N ASP A 178 -2.02 -21.14 -8.99
CA ASP A 178 -0.93 -20.75 -8.09
C ASP A 178 -1.33 -19.63 -7.13
N TRP A 179 -2.57 -19.15 -7.19
CA TRP A 179 -3.03 -18.11 -6.27
C TRP A 179 -2.99 -18.60 -4.81
N ASP A 180 -2.48 -17.77 -3.91
CA ASP A 180 -2.36 -18.07 -2.49
C ASP A 180 -3.17 -17.05 -1.69
N PHE A 181 -4.13 -17.55 -0.90
CA PHE A 181 -4.98 -16.74 -0.01
C PHE A 181 -4.81 -17.15 1.45
N SER A 182 -3.67 -17.75 1.78
CA SER A 182 -3.38 -18.16 3.15
C SER A 182 -3.38 -16.93 4.09
N PRO A 183 -3.98 -17.05 5.29
CA PRO A 183 -4.10 -15.94 6.23
C PRO A 183 -2.76 -15.50 6.86
N ASP A 184 -1.68 -16.26 6.65
CA ASP A 184 -0.32 -15.86 7.06
C ASP A 184 0.31 -14.82 6.12
N LYS A 185 -0.30 -14.58 4.95
CA LYS A 185 0.16 -13.58 3.97
C LYS A 185 -0.58 -12.26 4.13
N ILE A 186 0.06 -11.19 3.69
CA ILE A 186 -0.59 -9.89 3.50
C ILE A 186 -1.25 -9.89 2.13
N HIS A 187 -2.54 -9.57 2.09
CA HIS A 187 -3.29 -9.44 0.85
C HIS A 187 -3.79 -8.02 0.67
N LEU A 188 -3.51 -7.43 -0.49
CA LEU A 188 -4.17 -6.21 -0.95
C LEU A 188 -5.11 -6.61 -2.08
N ILE A 189 -6.39 -6.29 -1.97
CA ILE A 189 -7.39 -6.62 -2.97
C ILE A 189 -7.83 -5.32 -3.64
N GLY A 190 -7.61 -5.17 -4.95
CA GLY A 190 -8.21 -4.12 -5.75
C GLY A 190 -9.50 -4.62 -6.40
N VAL A 191 -10.57 -3.84 -6.32
CA VAL A 191 -11.80 -4.09 -7.08
C VAL A 191 -11.92 -3.00 -8.13
N ARG A 192 -11.71 -3.40 -9.38
CA ARG A 192 -11.81 -2.53 -10.55
C ARG A 192 -13.26 -2.37 -10.98
N ARG A 193 -13.63 -1.15 -11.33
CA ARG A 193 -14.96 -0.74 -11.75
C ARG A 193 -14.87 -0.04 -13.11
N ASN A 194 -15.92 -0.16 -13.91
CA ASN A 194 -16.08 0.60 -15.17
C ASN A 194 -14.95 0.43 -16.21
N GLN A 195 -14.17 -0.65 -16.16
CA GLN A 195 -12.98 -0.84 -17.01
C GLN A 195 -13.28 -0.83 -18.52
N THR A 196 -14.45 -1.32 -18.91
CA THR A 196 -14.92 -1.36 -20.32
C THR A 196 -15.50 -0.03 -20.79
N THR A 197 -15.57 0.99 -19.94
CA THR A 197 -16.06 2.32 -20.33
C THR A 197 -14.96 3.08 -21.04
N SER A 198 -15.13 3.37 -22.32
CA SER A 198 -14.19 4.23 -23.08
C SER A 198 -14.09 5.61 -22.45
N THR A 199 -12.90 5.98 -21.97
CA THR A 199 -12.64 7.33 -21.45
C THR A 199 -11.14 7.67 -21.41
N THR A 200 -10.82 8.91 -21.80
CA THR A 200 -9.45 9.44 -21.73
C THR A 200 -9.07 9.97 -20.34
N ARG A 201 -10.06 10.15 -19.45
CA ARG A 201 -9.87 10.58 -18.07
C ARG A 201 -10.61 9.63 -17.14
N ARG A 202 -9.85 8.73 -16.51
CA ARG A 202 -10.35 7.84 -15.46
C ARG A 202 -10.46 8.57 -14.13
N ASN A 203 -11.55 8.31 -13.42
CA ASN A 203 -11.73 8.78 -12.05
C ASN A 203 -10.96 7.89 -11.08
N ASN A 204 -10.88 8.32 -9.83
CA ASN A 204 -10.47 7.46 -8.72
C ASN A 204 -11.75 6.87 -8.11
N ASP A 205 -12.34 5.87 -8.75
CA ASP A 205 -13.62 5.26 -8.36
C ASP A 205 -13.51 3.78 -7.98
N ASP A 206 -12.28 3.26 -7.89
CA ASP A 206 -11.99 1.90 -7.45
C ASP A 206 -11.74 1.83 -5.94
N VAL A 207 -11.90 0.64 -5.38
CA VAL A 207 -11.70 0.36 -3.95
C VAL A 207 -10.63 -0.68 -3.72
N PHE A 208 -9.92 -0.53 -2.61
CA PHE A 208 -8.83 -1.41 -2.19
C PHE A 208 -9.09 -1.93 -0.77
N PHE A 209 -8.86 -3.21 -0.53
CA PHE A 209 -9.02 -3.85 0.78
C PHE A 209 -7.68 -4.46 1.20
N LEU A 210 -7.06 -3.90 2.23
CA LEU A 210 -5.88 -4.48 2.86
C LEU A 210 -6.34 -5.48 3.94
N LEU A 211 -6.13 -6.76 3.68
CA LEU A 211 -6.30 -7.85 4.62
C LEU A 211 -4.98 -8.10 5.33
N ILE A 212 -4.91 -7.75 6.62
CA ILE A 212 -3.68 -7.83 7.40
C ILE A 212 -3.97 -8.13 8.87
N ASN A 213 -3.24 -9.09 9.44
CA ASN A 213 -3.36 -9.48 10.86
C ASN A 213 -4.80 -9.78 11.31
N GLY A 214 -5.60 -10.42 10.46
CA GLY A 214 -7.02 -10.71 10.74
C GLY A 214 -7.96 -9.50 10.67
N MET A 215 -7.49 -8.35 10.18
CA MET A 215 -8.28 -7.12 10.01
C MET A 215 -8.40 -6.75 8.53
N VAL A 216 -9.40 -5.92 8.22
CA VAL A 216 -9.59 -5.31 6.91
C VAL A 216 -9.51 -3.79 7.04
N PHE A 217 -8.70 -3.15 6.21
CA PHE A 217 -8.69 -1.70 6.04
C PHE A 217 -9.03 -1.37 4.60
N THR A 218 -9.95 -0.44 4.39
CA THR A 218 -10.44 -0.11 3.05
C THR A 218 -9.98 1.26 2.61
N PHE A 219 -9.48 1.34 1.38
CA PHE A 219 -9.02 2.54 0.73
C PHE A 219 -9.72 2.70 -0.62
N TRP A 220 -9.53 3.84 -1.28
CA TRP A 220 -10.03 4.09 -2.62
C TRP A 220 -8.97 4.75 -3.50
N GLY A 221 -9.18 4.71 -4.80
CA GLY A 221 -8.24 5.25 -5.78
C GLY A 221 -8.56 4.77 -7.18
N SER A 222 -7.54 4.41 -7.96
CA SER A 222 -7.71 3.91 -9.32
C SER A 222 -6.80 2.71 -9.58
N THR A 223 -7.36 1.68 -10.19
CA THR A 223 -6.68 0.51 -10.74
C THR A 223 -6.47 0.64 -12.25
N ASP A 224 -7.14 1.62 -12.87
CA ASP A 224 -7.07 1.91 -14.30
C ASP A 224 -6.02 2.97 -14.64
N PRO A 225 -5.35 2.84 -15.80
CA PRO A 225 -4.56 3.91 -16.40
C PRO A 225 -5.42 5.09 -16.85
N SER A 226 -4.89 6.30 -16.71
CA SER A 226 -5.42 7.50 -17.37
C SER A 226 -4.54 7.83 -18.57
N VAL A 227 -5.13 7.91 -19.78
CA VAL A 227 -4.44 8.20 -21.05
C VAL A 227 -3.61 9.48 -20.96
N ASN A 228 -4.20 10.54 -20.40
CA ASN A 228 -3.53 11.82 -20.18
C ASN A 228 -2.26 11.71 -19.32
N MET A 229 -2.23 10.75 -18.40
CA MET A 229 -1.06 10.48 -17.56
C MET A 229 -0.06 9.54 -18.24
N ALA A 230 -0.54 8.60 -19.06
CA ALA A 230 0.29 7.66 -19.80
C ALA A 230 1.06 8.33 -20.95
N GLN A 231 0.54 9.45 -21.47
CA GLN A 231 1.10 10.20 -22.61
C GLN A 231 1.31 9.31 -23.85
N ARG A 232 0.42 8.33 -24.01
CA ARG A 232 0.39 7.36 -25.10
C ARG A 232 -1.03 6.83 -25.26
N ASN A 233 -1.30 6.27 -26.43
CA ASN A 233 -2.61 5.78 -26.88
C ASN A 233 -2.79 4.26 -26.68
N ASP A 234 -1.82 3.61 -26.02
CA ASP A 234 -1.79 2.17 -25.74
C ASP A 234 -1.49 1.92 -24.26
N GLU A 235 -2.20 2.62 -23.38
CA GLU A 235 -1.97 2.56 -21.95
C GLU A 235 -2.03 1.12 -21.41
N ALA A 236 -1.28 0.90 -20.34
CA ALA A 236 -1.11 -0.42 -19.77
C ALA A 236 -2.16 -0.69 -18.69
N PHE A 237 -3.04 -1.65 -18.92
CA PHE A 237 -3.89 -2.21 -17.88
C PHE A 237 -3.18 -3.39 -17.23
N LEU A 238 -3.00 -3.32 -15.90
CA LEU A 238 -2.72 -4.54 -15.14
C LEU A 238 -3.88 -5.51 -15.34
N ILE A 239 -3.56 -6.74 -15.75
CA ILE A 239 -4.60 -7.77 -15.93
C ILE A 239 -5.22 -8.16 -14.59
N GLU A 240 -6.48 -8.61 -14.60
CA GLU A 240 -7.04 -9.26 -13.42
C GLU A 240 -6.21 -10.47 -12.97
N GLY A 241 -6.26 -10.80 -11.69
CA GLY A 241 -5.58 -11.94 -11.09
C GLY A 241 -4.72 -11.56 -9.89
N GLN A 242 -3.81 -12.45 -9.49
CA GLN A 242 -2.93 -12.25 -8.34
C GLN A 242 -1.49 -11.98 -8.78
N HIS A 243 -0.85 -11.01 -8.11
CA HIS A 243 0.50 -10.54 -8.41
C HIS A 243 1.31 -10.41 -7.12
N ARG A 244 2.61 -10.71 -7.17
CA ARG A 244 3.54 -10.47 -6.07
C ARG A 244 4.14 -9.08 -6.15
N TYR A 245 3.93 -8.32 -5.10
CA TYR A 245 4.53 -7.00 -4.92
C TYR A 245 5.50 -7.03 -3.76
N ARG A 246 6.48 -6.13 -3.78
CA ARG A 246 7.41 -5.89 -2.67
C ARG A 246 7.40 -4.43 -2.26
N PHE A 247 7.85 -4.17 -1.03
CA PHE A 247 8.17 -2.83 -0.60
C PHE A 247 9.24 -2.20 -1.51
N GLY A 248 9.09 -0.91 -1.79
CA GLY A 248 10.02 -0.14 -2.57
C GLY A 248 9.69 1.35 -2.53
N TRP A 249 10.17 2.07 -3.55
CA TRP A 249 10.03 3.52 -3.65
C TRP A 249 9.51 3.90 -5.03
N HIS A 250 8.73 4.98 -5.08
CA HIS A 250 8.28 5.61 -6.31
C HIS A 250 9.08 6.89 -6.60
N LYS A 251 9.06 7.35 -7.87
CA LYS A 251 9.87 8.48 -8.38
C LYS A 251 11.36 8.42 -8.02
N ILE A 252 11.93 7.22 -8.02
CA ILE A 252 13.34 6.93 -7.67
C ILE A 252 14.41 7.59 -8.56
N THR A 253 14.00 8.39 -9.54
CA THR A 253 14.86 9.23 -10.40
C THR A 253 14.76 10.72 -10.09
N ASN A 254 13.80 11.14 -9.25
CA ASN A 254 13.59 12.53 -8.85
C ASN A 254 13.54 12.65 -7.33
N GLU A 255 14.66 13.06 -6.75
CA GLU A 255 14.86 13.16 -5.30
C GLU A 255 13.79 13.98 -4.57
N SER A 256 13.26 15.03 -5.20
CA SER A 256 12.22 15.89 -4.60
C SER A 256 10.85 15.19 -4.48
N LYS A 257 10.66 14.05 -5.16
CA LYS A 257 9.38 13.36 -5.28
C LYS A 257 9.40 11.91 -4.80
N ILE A 258 10.49 11.46 -4.15
CA ILE A 258 10.61 10.07 -3.67
C ILE A 258 9.74 9.83 -2.44
N TYR A 259 8.93 8.78 -2.51
CA TYR A 259 8.12 8.28 -1.41
C TYR A 259 7.92 6.75 -1.50
N ARG A 260 7.49 6.15 -0.39
CA ARG A 260 7.30 4.69 -0.27
C ARG A 260 6.18 4.19 -1.16
N ALA A 261 6.39 3.04 -1.81
CA ALA A 261 5.44 2.42 -2.72
C ALA A 261 5.62 0.91 -2.75
N LEU A 262 4.73 0.23 -3.46
CA LEU A 262 4.93 -1.17 -3.80
C LEU A 262 5.37 -1.29 -5.26
N LYS A 263 6.34 -2.17 -5.51
CA LYS A 263 6.85 -2.49 -6.85
C LYS A 263 6.60 -3.97 -7.14
N PRO A 264 6.50 -4.39 -8.41
CA PRO A 264 6.55 -5.81 -8.74
C PRO A 264 7.73 -6.49 -8.05
N GLU A 265 7.50 -7.66 -7.44
CA GLU A 265 8.54 -8.44 -6.77
C GLU A 265 9.65 -8.81 -7.77
N ASN A 266 9.26 -9.37 -8.91
CA ASN A 266 10.17 -9.67 -10.00
C ASN A 266 10.55 -8.37 -10.74
N PRO A 267 11.85 -8.05 -10.90
CA PRO A 267 12.29 -6.82 -11.56
C PRO A 267 11.90 -6.72 -13.04
N LYS A 268 11.53 -7.84 -13.68
CA LYS A 268 10.96 -7.83 -15.04
C LYS A 268 9.54 -7.29 -15.08
N GLY A 269 8.78 -7.43 -14.00
CA GLY A 269 7.47 -6.80 -13.83
C GLY A 269 6.29 -7.76 -13.68
N VAL A 270 5.11 -7.21 -13.95
CA VAL A 270 3.82 -7.89 -13.98
C VAL A 270 3.31 -7.99 -15.42
N MET A 271 2.37 -8.90 -15.66
CA MET A 271 1.69 -9.02 -16.95
C MET A 271 0.63 -7.94 -17.09
N ILE A 272 0.56 -7.35 -18.27
CA ILE A 272 -0.39 -6.31 -18.64
C ILE A 272 -1.07 -6.67 -19.96
N LEU A 273 -2.26 -6.12 -20.16
CA LEU A 273 -2.87 -5.97 -21.47
C LEU A 273 -2.86 -4.48 -21.79
N ARG A 274 -2.38 -4.12 -22.97
CA ARG A 274 -2.45 -2.73 -23.42
C ARG A 274 -3.73 -2.53 -24.19
N ASP A 275 -4.21 -1.30 -24.16
CA ASP A 275 -5.23 -0.84 -25.11
C ASP A 275 -4.64 -0.92 -26.52
N TRP A 276 -4.93 -2.01 -27.22
CA TRP A 276 -4.32 -2.32 -28.49
C TRP A 276 -5.16 -1.83 -29.66
N ASP A 277 -6.47 -1.66 -29.47
CA ASP A 277 -7.37 -1.09 -30.47
C ASP A 277 -7.62 0.42 -30.26
N ASN A 278 -7.01 1.02 -29.23
CA ASN A 278 -7.01 2.46 -28.93
C ASN A 278 -8.42 3.00 -28.70
N ASP A 279 -9.25 2.21 -27.99
CA ASP A 279 -10.61 2.58 -27.61
C ASP A 279 -10.70 3.19 -26.19
N ASN A 280 -9.58 3.28 -25.47
CA ASN A 280 -9.43 3.77 -24.10
C ASN A 280 -10.24 2.97 -23.07
N SER A 281 -10.39 1.67 -23.31
CA SER A 281 -11.06 0.73 -22.43
C SER A 281 -10.35 -0.62 -22.41
N LEU A 282 -10.58 -1.40 -21.35
CA LEU A 282 -10.05 -2.75 -21.25
C LEU A 282 -11.09 -3.74 -21.75
N THR A 283 -10.90 -4.33 -22.93
CA THR A 283 -11.82 -5.32 -23.49
C THR A 283 -11.11 -6.59 -23.95
N ASN A 284 -11.90 -7.60 -24.30
CA ASN A 284 -11.35 -8.83 -24.88
C ASN A 284 -10.92 -8.64 -26.35
N ASN A 285 -11.23 -7.49 -26.98
CA ASN A 285 -10.79 -7.22 -28.35
C ASN A 285 -9.31 -6.90 -28.42
N ASP A 286 -8.74 -6.32 -27.36
CA ASP A 286 -7.31 -6.07 -27.23
C ASP A 286 -6.46 -7.34 -27.47
N LEU A 287 -6.93 -8.50 -26.99
CA LEU A 287 -6.24 -9.78 -27.19
C LEU A 287 -6.19 -10.23 -28.65
N LYS A 288 -7.08 -9.71 -29.50
CA LYS A 288 -7.23 -10.12 -30.91
C LYS A 288 -6.43 -9.23 -31.86
N VAL A 289 -5.87 -8.13 -31.38
CA VAL A 289 -5.13 -7.17 -32.22
C VAL A 289 -3.81 -7.79 -32.66
N THR A 290 -3.52 -7.71 -33.97
CA THR A 290 -2.27 -8.18 -34.57
C THR A 290 -1.31 -7.05 -34.88
N ASP A 291 -0.01 -7.35 -34.90
CA ASP A 291 1.01 -6.47 -35.47
C ASP A 291 0.95 -6.45 -37.02
N SER A 292 1.86 -5.69 -37.64
CA SER A 292 1.95 -5.58 -39.11
C SER A 292 2.36 -6.88 -39.81
N GLN A 293 2.80 -7.89 -39.07
CA GLN A 293 3.17 -9.21 -39.56
C GLN A 293 2.05 -10.25 -39.32
N GLY A 294 0.89 -9.81 -38.82
CA GLY A 294 -0.27 -10.67 -38.54
C GLY A 294 -0.13 -11.49 -37.25
N ARG A 295 0.83 -11.16 -36.37
CA ARG A 295 1.02 -11.86 -35.09
C ARG A 295 0.22 -11.17 -34.00
N LEU A 296 -0.46 -11.94 -33.15
CA LEU A 296 -1.18 -11.39 -31.99
C LEU A 296 -0.22 -10.61 -31.08
N LYS A 297 -0.62 -9.40 -30.69
CA LYS A 297 0.16 -8.56 -29.77
C LYS A 297 0.09 -9.07 -28.34
N GLY A 298 -1.05 -9.63 -27.94
CA GLY A 298 -1.26 -10.38 -26.70
C GLY A 298 -0.87 -9.64 -25.42
N LEU A 299 -0.59 -10.43 -24.38
CA LEU A 299 -0.11 -9.93 -23.08
C LEU A 299 1.36 -9.53 -23.14
N GLN A 300 1.73 -8.49 -22.39
CA GLN A 300 3.11 -8.02 -22.26
C GLN A 300 3.55 -7.93 -20.81
N VAL A 301 4.86 -7.98 -20.55
CA VAL A 301 5.41 -7.71 -19.22
C VAL A 301 5.74 -6.22 -19.08
N ASN A 302 5.46 -5.65 -17.91
CA ASN A 302 5.80 -4.27 -17.59
C ASN A 302 6.37 -4.12 -16.15
N PRO A 303 7.61 -3.63 -15.99
CA PRO A 303 8.24 -3.43 -14.68
C PRO A 303 7.78 -2.15 -13.97
N GLY A 304 7.07 -1.26 -14.66
CA GLY A 304 6.70 0.08 -14.20
C GLY A 304 5.38 0.16 -13.42
N ILE A 305 4.60 -0.93 -13.35
CA ILE A 305 3.29 -0.96 -12.72
C ILE A 305 3.44 -1.06 -11.20
N ASN A 306 3.56 0.09 -10.53
CA ASN A 306 3.68 0.19 -9.08
C ASN A 306 2.31 0.38 -8.42
N ILE A 307 2.23 0.21 -7.10
CA ILE A 307 1.09 0.66 -6.28
C ILE A 307 1.56 1.86 -5.46
N HIS A 308 0.94 3.03 -5.67
CA HIS A 308 1.44 4.27 -5.10
C HIS A 308 0.36 5.30 -4.75
N TRP A 309 0.77 6.47 -4.26
CA TRP A 309 -0.11 7.54 -3.80
C TRP A 309 -0.56 8.47 -4.93
N THR A 310 -1.80 8.97 -4.87
CA THR A 310 -2.34 9.96 -5.83
C THR A 310 -2.83 11.27 -5.19
N GLY A 311 -2.14 11.74 -4.16
CA GLY A 311 -2.59 12.92 -3.42
C GLY A 311 -3.82 12.60 -2.58
N VAL A 312 -4.72 13.58 -2.45
CA VAL A 312 -6.05 13.38 -1.82
C VAL A 312 -7.06 12.69 -2.74
N GLY A 313 -6.66 12.22 -3.92
CA GLY A 313 -7.58 11.54 -4.85
C GLY A 313 -8.40 12.47 -5.75
N SER A 314 -8.13 13.78 -5.76
CA SER A 314 -8.79 14.75 -6.67
C SER A 314 -8.42 14.56 -8.15
N SER A 315 -7.31 13.87 -8.41
CA SER A 315 -6.82 13.52 -9.75
C SER A 315 -6.30 12.09 -9.75
N ASN A 316 -6.45 11.39 -10.87
CA ASN A 316 -5.85 10.08 -11.09
C ASN A 316 -4.44 10.26 -11.68
N PHE A 317 -3.41 9.90 -10.91
CA PHE A 317 -2.01 9.95 -11.35
C PHE A 317 -1.48 8.60 -11.87
N SER A 318 -2.37 7.71 -12.30
CA SER A 318 -2.02 6.42 -12.88
C SER A 318 -1.73 6.52 -14.38
N ALA A 319 -0.53 6.09 -14.77
CA ALA A 319 -0.18 5.74 -16.15
C ALA A 319 -0.24 4.21 -16.38
N GLY A 320 -1.08 3.51 -15.63
CA GLY A 320 -1.16 2.03 -15.52
C GLY A 320 -0.81 1.50 -14.14
N CYS A 321 -0.25 2.35 -13.27
CA CYS A 321 -0.05 2.03 -11.87
C CYS A 321 -1.39 1.86 -11.12
N GLN A 322 -1.34 1.25 -9.96
CA GLN A 322 -2.47 1.25 -9.04
C GLN A 322 -2.24 2.42 -8.08
N VAL A 323 -3.24 3.26 -7.89
CA VAL A 323 -3.10 4.44 -7.04
C VAL A 323 -4.12 4.47 -5.93
N ILE A 324 -3.69 4.90 -4.75
CA ILE A 324 -4.51 5.01 -3.54
C ILE A 324 -4.54 6.48 -3.09
N ALA A 325 -5.75 6.97 -2.81
CA ALA A 325 -6.01 8.31 -2.31
C ALA A 325 -5.65 8.43 -0.82
N GLY A 326 -5.14 9.60 -0.45
CA GLY A 326 -4.76 9.92 0.93
C GLY A 326 -5.86 10.57 1.77
N LYS A 327 -7.02 10.88 1.19
CA LYS A 327 -8.06 11.69 1.84
C LYS A 327 -8.77 10.96 2.98
N SER A 328 -9.03 9.67 2.79
CA SER A 328 -9.86 8.90 3.73
C SER A 328 -9.61 7.39 3.59
N TYR A 329 -9.98 6.66 4.63
CA TYR A 329 -10.02 5.19 4.63
C TYR A 329 -11.12 4.72 5.59
N ILE A 330 -11.51 3.45 5.50
CA ILE A 330 -12.35 2.79 6.49
C ILE A 330 -11.46 1.87 7.32
N ASN A 331 -11.54 1.98 8.64
CA ASN A 331 -10.74 1.18 9.57
C ASN A 331 -11.33 -0.23 9.75
N HIS A 332 -10.63 -1.07 10.52
CA HIS A 332 -11.06 -2.43 10.88
C HIS A 332 -12.42 -2.57 11.60
N ASN A 333 -12.98 -1.47 12.13
CA ASN A 333 -14.30 -1.44 12.77
C ASN A 333 -15.40 -0.97 11.79
N ASN A 334 -15.09 -0.83 10.51
CA ASN A 334 -15.95 -0.22 9.51
C ASN A 334 -16.26 1.27 9.80
N ASP A 335 -15.39 1.99 10.49
CA ASP A 335 -15.54 3.43 10.71
C ASP A 335 -14.79 4.22 9.64
N LEU A 336 -15.45 5.23 9.07
CA LEU A 336 -14.84 6.15 8.12
C LEU A 336 -13.90 7.11 8.84
N GLN A 337 -12.67 7.24 8.34
CA GLN A 337 -11.64 8.12 8.87
C GLN A 337 -11.30 9.20 7.86
N ASP A 338 -11.46 10.46 8.26
CA ASP A 338 -11.06 11.63 7.47
C ASP A 338 -9.61 12.02 7.78
N CYS A 339 -8.79 12.18 6.73
CA CYS A 339 -7.42 12.64 6.80
C CYS A 339 -7.23 14.02 6.14
N SER A 340 -8.30 14.65 5.64
CA SER A 340 -8.25 15.86 4.81
C SER A 340 -7.47 17.02 5.44
N SER A 341 -7.49 17.14 6.78
CA SER A 341 -6.79 18.20 7.52
C SER A 341 -5.26 18.12 7.44
N PHE A 342 -4.70 16.93 7.18
CA PHE A 342 -3.26 16.71 7.13
C PHE A 342 -2.77 15.99 5.86
N ALA A 343 -3.68 15.49 5.01
CA ALA A 343 -3.35 14.85 3.75
C ALA A 343 -2.96 15.87 2.68
N SER A 344 -1.81 15.66 2.06
CA SER A 344 -1.34 16.52 0.97
C SER A 344 -2.07 16.23 -0.34
N THR A 345 -2.34 17.27 -1.13
CA THR A 345 -2.91 17.13 -2.48
C THR A 345 -1.85 16.74 -3.52
N SER A 346 -0.58 17.03 -3.25
CA SER A 346 0.52 16.82 -4.20
C SER A 346 1.87 16.76 -3.49
N TYR A 347 2.96 16.61 -4.26
CA TYR A 347 4.32 16.70 -3.72
C TYR A 347 4.61 18.01 -2.98
N GLY A 348 3.97 19.11 -3.37
CA GLY A 348 4.22 20.43 -2.78
C GLY A 348 3.85 20.55 -1.30
N GLY A 349 2.92 19.71 -0.82
CA GLY A 349 2.56 19.67 0.60
C GLY A 349 3.47 18.78 1.46
N LEU A 350 4.23 17.87 0.85
CA LEU A 350 5.16 16.96 1.56
C LEU A 350 6.49 17.64 1.87
N THR A 351 6.45 18.74 2.62
CA THR A 351 7.62 19.55 2.94
C THR A 351 7.67 19.88 4.43
N ASN A 352 8.86 20.22 4.94
CA ASN A 352 9.01 20.62 6.34
C ASN A 352 8.13 21.82 6.73
N SER A 353 7.88 22.75 5.81
CA SER A 353 7.11 23.96 6.09
C SER A 353 5.61 23.69 6.15
N LYS A 354 5.09 22.84 5.26
CA LYS A 354 3.65 22.54 5.18
C LYS A 354 3.19 21.48 6.19
N LYS A 355 4.10 20.63 6.66
CA LYS A 355 3.86 19.59 7.68
C LYS A 355 2.76 18.57 7.32
N GLN A 356 2.29 18.51 6.07
CA GLN A 356 1.32 17.52 5.61
C GLN A 356 1.96 16.15 5.39
N THR A 357 1.14 15.10 5.34
CA THR A 357 1.55 13.71 5.08
C THR A 357 0.78 13.15 3.89
N LYS A 358 0.96 11.86 3.59
CA LYS A 358 0.17 11.17 2.57
C LYS A 358 -1.18 10.64 3.09
N GLY A 359 -1.57 10.98 4.32
CA GLY A 359 -2.88 10.66 4.90
C GLY A 359 -3.12 9.15 4.97
N ALA A 360 -4.29 8.71 4.50
CA ALA A 360 -4.69 7.30 4.44
C ALA A 360 -3.64 6.39 3.76
N TYR A 361 -2.89 6.91 2.78
CA TYR A 361 -1.83 6.13 2.13
C TYR A 361 -0.66 5.81 3.07
N ASN A 362 -0.37 6.67 4.05
CA ASN A 362 0.62 6.34 5.08
C ASN A 362 0.13 5.17 5.93
N VAL A 363 -1.14 5.18 6.38
CA VAL A 363 -1.74 4.07 7.15
C VAL A 363 -1.58 2.76 6.40
N PHE A 364 -1.91 2.73 5.10
CA PHE A 364 -1.69 1.57 4.24
C PHE A 364 -0.23 1.09 4.26
N THR A 365 0.74 1.97 3.95
CA THR A 365 2.15 1.56 3.89
C THR A 365 2.74 1.20 5.25
N ASP A 366 2.26 1.82 6.32
CA ASP A 366 2.75 1.60 7.68
C ASP A 366 2.21 0.28 8.25
N LEU A 367 0.94 -0.05 8.02
CA LEU A 367 0.37 -1.36 8.35
C LEU A 367 1.18 -2.48 7.68
N VAL A 368 1.41 -2.37 6.36
CA VAL A 368 2.21 -3.34 5.61
C VAL A 368 3.62 -3.47 6.21
N LEU A 369 4.28 -2.35 6.54
CA LEU A 369 5.65 -2.37 7.04
C LEU A 369 5.75 -2.94 8.48
N CYS A 370 4.81 -2.61 9.36
CA CYS A 370 4.85 -3.00 10.77
C CYS A 370 4.32 -4.40 11.05
N TYR A 371 3.31 -4.86 10.29
CA TYR A 371 2.64 -6.14 10.50
C TYR A 371 3.10 -7.24 9.54
N ALA A 372 3.98 -6.93 8.57
CA ALA A 372 4.68 -7.96 7.82
C ALA A 372 5.55 -8.81 8.75
N PRO A 373 5.47 -10.16 8.68
CA PRO A 373 6.36 -11.03 9.44
C PRO A 373 7.84 -10.68 9.21
N PRO A 374 8.73 -10.98 10.17
CA PRO A 374 10.16 -10.78 9.99
C PRO A 374 10.64 -11.39 8.67
N GLN A 375 11.49 -10.66 7.95
CA GLN A 375 12.06 -11.03 6.65
C GLN A 375 11.06 -11.09 5.47
N VAL A 376 9.75 -10.99 5.71
CA VAL A 376 8.77 -10.84 4.63
C VAL A 376 8.83 -9.39 4.13
N THR A 377 9.11 -9.23 2.83
CA THR A 377 9.15 -7.93 2.14
C THR A 377 8.14 -7.88 1.00
N THR A 378 7.36 -8.95 0.83
CA THR A 378 6.40 -9.14 -0.25
C THR A 378 4.98 -9.21 0.28
N LEU A 379 4.03 -8.92 -0.60
CA LEU A 379 2.60 -9.12 -0.40
C LEU A 379 1.94 -9.56 -1.70
N TYR A 380 0.74 -10.11 -1.57
CA TYR A 380 -0.07 -10.54 -2.69
C TYR A 380 -1.07 -9.43 -3.00
N TYR A 381 -1.00 -8.92 -4.23
CA TYR A 381 -1.99 -8.00 -4.77
C TYR A 381 -2.94 -8.77 -5.68
N THR A 382 -4.21 -8.87 -5.32
CA THR A 382 -5.24 -9.47 -6.17
C THR A 382 -6.11 -8.38 -6.75
N LEU A 383 -6.19 -8.34 -8.07
CA LEU A 383 -7.05 -7.43 -8.80
C LEU A 383 -8.24 -8.21 -9.35
N GLY A 384 -9.42 -7.95 -8.79
CA GLY A 384 -10.70 -8.48 -9.25
C GLY A 384 -11.50 -7.42 -9.99
N ARG A 385 -12.53 -7.86 -10.71
CA ARG A 385 -13.55 -6.96 -11.25
C ARG A 385 -14.73 -6.89 -10.28
N GLU A 386 -15.56 -5.87 -10.36
CA GLU A 386 -16.73 -5.70 -9.49
C GLU A 386 -17.66 -6.94 -9.54
N GLU A 387 -17.80 -7.56 -10.70
CA GLU A 387 -18.61 -8.78 -10.90
C GLU A 387 -18.06 -10.00 -10.14
N SER A 388 -16.76 -10.00 -9.79
CA SER A 388 -16.18 -11.07 -8.97
C SER A 388 -16.77 -11.10 -7.56
N LEU A 389 -17.35 -10.00 -7.08
CA LEU A 389 -18.00 -9.94 -5.76
C LEU A 389 -19.27 -10.81 -5.69
N ASP A 390 -19.93 -11.05 -6.83
CA ASP A 390 -21.14 -11.88 -6.92
C ASP A 390 -20.87 -13.37 -6.67
N LEU A 391 -19.59 -13.79 -6.62
CA LEU A 391 -19.20 -15.13 -6.19
C LEU A 391 -19.52 -15.41 -4.71
N SER A 392 -19.88 -14.38 -3.93
CA SER A 392 -20.38 -14.54 -2.57
C SER A 392 -21.59 -13.66 -2.32
N SER A 393 -22.66 -14.26 -1.77
CA SER A 393 -23.89 -13.56 -1.37
C SER A 393 -23.68 -12.55 -0.23
N GLU A 394 -22.48 -12.50 0.37
CA GLU A 394 -22.14 -11.58 1.47
C GLU A 394 -21.74 -10.18 1.01
N PHE A 395 -21.34 -9.99 -0.26
CA PHE A 395 -20.92 -8.71 -0.81
C PHE A 395 -22.05 -8.09 -1.65
N GLY A 396 -22.53 -8.81 -2.67
CA GLY A 396 -23.53 -8.31 -3.61
C GLY A 396 -22.97 -7.30 -4.62
N SER A 397 -23.75 -7.03 -5.68
CA SER A 397 -23.30 -6.29 -6.86
C SER A 397 -23.08 -4.79 -6.64
N ASP A 398 -23.66 -4.20 -5.59
CA ASP A 398 -23.51 -2.77 -5.28
C ASP A 398 -22.49 -2.47 -4.16
N TYR A 399 -21.82 -3.51 -3.65
CA TYR A 399 -20.90 -3.41 -2.50
C TYR A 399 -19.82 -2.35 -2.69
N ALA A 400 -19.07 -2.44 -3.79
CA ALA A 400 -17.93 -1.55 -4.04
C ALA A 400 -18.40 -0.10 -4.26
N SER A 401 -19.53 0.10 -4.96
CA SER A 401 -20.13 1.42 -5.14
C SER A 401 -20.55 2.09 -3.81
N LYS A 402 -21.16 1.33 -2.89
CA LYS A 402 -21.54 1.83 -1.55
C LYS A 402 -20.34 2.18 -0.70
N ILE A 403 -19.33 1.32 -0.69
CA ILE A 403 -18.08 1.53 0.04
C ILE A 403 -17.35 2.77 -0.49
N PHE A 404 -17.29 2.92 -1.81
CA PHE A 404 -16.71 4.10 -2.45
C PHE A 404 -17.43 5.38 -2.06
N ALA A 405 -18.77 5.39 -2.12
CA ALA A 405 -19.58 6.54 -1.71
C ALA A 405 -19.33 6.93 -0.24
N LYS A 406 -19.22 5.93 0.65
CA LYS A 406 -18.85 6.16 2.05
C LYS A 406 -17.47 6.80 2.18
N LEU A 407 -16.46 6.28 1.48
CA LEU A 407 -15.10 6.82 1.49
C LEU A 407 -15.03 8.28 1.02
N GLN A 408 -15.89 8.69 0.10
CA GLN A 408 -15.92 10.06 -0.43
C GLN A 408 -16.80 11.04 0.37
N SER A 409 -17.47 10.58 1.43
CA SER A 409 -18.44 11.39 2.19
C SER A 409 -17.84 12.41 3.17
N VAL A 410 -16.51 12.54 3.22
CA VAL A 410 -15.75 13.47 4.08
C VAL A 410 -15.07 14.57 3.29
#